data_AF-L8N6G0-F1
#
_entry.id   AF-L8N6G0-F1
#
_cell.length_a   1.000
_cell.length_b   1.000
_cell.length_c   1.000
_cell.angle_alpha   90.00
_cell.angle_beta   90.00
_cell.angle_gamma   90.00
#
_symmetry.space_group_name_H-M   'P 1'
#
loop_
_entity.id
_entity.type
_entity.pdbx_description
1 polymer ?
#
loop_
_entity_poly.entity_id
_entity_poly.type
_entity_poly.pdbx_seq_one_letter_code
_entity_poly.pdbx_strand_id
1 'polypeptide(L)'
;MQLFTVGHSNHSIKTFIELLQKHEITALADVRSRPYSRYLPHFCQAQLKDYLEADKIRYVFLGQELGARPEDQSCYVDGKALYERIAATDLFTEGIRRILKGVKSRHRIALMCAEKDPLTCHRAILVCPHLKEYDLDIQHIKSNGDLESHGDLEDRMLAKHGFKQFAKQIEISQLSLFDALSPVQENDDLDREDCLMEAYKKQGNEIAYVETKGEVYA
;
A
#
# COMPACT_ATOMS: atom_id res chain seq x y z
N MET A 1 -14.53 -9.77 2.29
CA MET A 1 -14.70 -9.27 0.90
C MET A 1 -13.32 -8.93 0.36
N GLN A 2 -13.04 -8.99 -0.94
CA GLN A 2 -11.68 -8.79 -1.47
C GLN A 2 -11.40 -7.34 -1.87
N LEU A 3 -10.19 -6.88 -1.60
CA LEU A 3 -9.62 -5.63 -2.09
C LEU A 3 -8.23 -5.91 -2.66
N PHE A 4 -7.92 -5.32 -3.80
CA PHE A 4 -6.62 -5.48 -4.43
C PHE A 4 -5.78 -4.21 -4.29
N THR A 5 -4.47 -4.33 -4.45
CA THR A 5 -3.60 -3.19 -4.71
C THR A 5 -2.66 -3.51 -5.88
N VAL A 6 -2.18 -2.48 -6.56
CA VAL A 6 -1.25 -2.63 -7.68
C VAL A 6 -0.32 -1.42 -7.77
N GLY A 7 0.94 -1.66 -8.11
CA GLY A 7 1.90 -0.61 -8.47
C GLY A 7 2.04 -0.50 -9.97
N HIS A 8 1.92 0.69 -10.54
CA HIS A 8 2.08 0.85 -11.98
C HIS A 8 3.54 0.73 -12.45
N SER A 9 4.50 1.03 -11.57
CA SER A 9 5.95 0.93 -11.84
C SER A 9 6.28 1.58 -13.19
N ASN A 10 7.01 0.88 -14.04
CA ASN A 10 7.34 1.19 -15.41
C ASN A 10 6.61 0.26 -16.41
N HIS A 11 5.46 -0.30 -16.04
CA HIS A 11 4.70 -1.17 -16.93
C HIS A 11 4.26 -0.42 -18.19
N SER A 12 4.23 -1.13 -19.33
CA SER A 12 3.47 -0.65 -20.48
C SER A 12 1.98 -0.62 -20.12
N ILE A 13 1.20 0.25 -20.78
CA ILE A 13 -0.26 0.29 -20.53
C ILE A 13 -0.91 -1.08 -20.79
N LYS A 14 -0.50 -1.77 -21.86
CA LYS A 14 -1.00 -3.12 -22.19
C LYS A 14 -0.77 -4.11 -21.04
N THR A 15 0.47 -4.22 -20.57
CA THR A 15 0.81 -5.11 -19.45
C THR A 15 0.05 -4.75 -18.18
N PHE A 16 -0.12 -3.46 -17.91
CA PHE A 16 -0.85 -3.00 -16.74
C PHE A 16 -2.34 -3.39 -16.80
N ILE A 17 -2.99 -3.20 -17.95
CA ILE A 17 -4.38 -3.65 -18.17
C ILE A 17 -4.49 -5.17 -18.04
N GLU A 18 -3.56 -5.94 -18.61
CA GLU A 18 -3.53 -7.41 -18.48
C GLU A 18 -3.46 -7.85 -17.00
N LEU A 19 -2.67 -7.16 -16.17
CA LEU A 19 -2.62 -7.42 -14.72
C LEU A 19 -3.98 -7.18 -14.04
N LEU A 20 -4.68 -6.09 -14.41
CA LEU A 20 -6.00 -5.78 -13.87
C LEU A 20 -7.05 -6.80 -14.32
N GLN A 21 -7.04 -7.18 -15.60
CA GLN A 21 -7.98 -8.15 -16.16
C GLN A 21 -7.78 -9.55 -15.60
N LYS A 22 -6.53 -9.98 -15.37
CA LYS A 22 -6.19 -11.27 -14.73
C LYS A 22 -6.90 -11.46 -13.40
N HIS A 23 -7.08 -10.38 -12.64
CA HIS A 23 -7.73 -10.38 -11.33
C HIS A 23 -9.16 -9.83 -11.35
N GLU A 24 -9.73 -9.67 -12.55
CA GLU A 24 -11.10 -9.21 -12.80
C GLU A 24 -11.40 -7.86 -12.13
N ILE A 25 -10.42 -6.95 -12.12
CA ILE A 25 -10.58 -5.62 -11.52
C ILE A 25 -11.60 -4.83 -12.34
N THR A 26 -12.63 -4.32 -11.67
CA THR A 26 -13.72 -3.53 -12.27
C THR A 26 -13.56 -2.03 -12.02
N ALA A 27 -12.76 -1.66 -11.02
CA ALA A 27 -12.48 -0.26 -10.70
C ALA A 27 -11.05 -0.10 -10.18
N LEU A 28 -10.35 0.92 -10.69
CA LEU A 28 -9.03 1.33 -10.24
C LEU A 28 -9.17 2.60 -9.39
N ALA A 29 -8.77 2.52 -8.13
CA ALA A 29 -8.71 3.64 -7.21
C ALA A 29 -7.29 4.21 -7.19
N ASP A 30 -7.07 5.35 -7.85
CA ASP A 30 -5.77 6.01 -7.92
C ASP A 30 -5.53 6.84 -6.66
N VAL A 31 -4.63 6.38 -5.80
CA VAL A 31 -4.31 7.02 -4.51
C VAL A 31 -3.05 7.88 -4.58
N ARG A 32 -2.51 8.14 -5.78
CA ARG A 32 -1.36 9.04 -5.96
C ARG A 32 -1.81 10.48 -5.70
N SER A 33 -1.13 11.23 -4.83
CA SER A 33 -1.47 12.63 -4.58
C SER A 33 -1.36 13.50 -5.85
N ARG A 34 -0.41 13.18 -6.73
CA ARG A 34 -0.20 13.87 -8.02
C ARG A 34 -0.11 12.83 -9.15
N PRO A 35 -1.21 12.51 -9.84
CA PRO A 35 -1.25 11.48 -10.88
C PRO A 35 -0.71 11.98 -12.23
N TYR A 36 0.53 12.48 -12.24
CA TYR A 36 1.22 13.02 -13.42
C TYR A 36 2.63 12.46 -13.53
N SER A 37 3.07 12.15 -14.75
CA SER A 37 4.44 11.70 -15.04
C SER A 37 4.89 12.14 -16.42
N ARG A 38 6.04 12.80 -16.49
CA ARG A 38 6.70 13.10 -17.77
C ARG A 38 7.31 11.87 -18.43
N TYR A 39 7.77 10.91 -17.63
CA TYR A 39 8.47 9.72 -18.11
C TYR A 39 7.53 8.60 -18.54
N LEU A 40 6.35 8.54 -17.92
CA LEU A 40 5.31 7.55 -18.22
C LEU A 40 3.98 8.27 -18.48
N PRO A 41 3.83 8.96 -19.63
CA PRO A 41 2.64 9.76 -19.93
C PRO A 41 1.34 8.95 -19.86
N HIS A 42 1.38 7.66 -20.20
CA HIS A 42 0.22 6.76 -20.15
C HIS A 42 -0.33 6.53 -18.74
N PHE A 43 0.42 6.89 -17.70
CA PHE A 43 -0.05 6.90 -16.32
C PHE A 43 -0.44 8.30 -15.81
N CYS A 44 -0.41 9.33 -16.66
CA CYS A 44 -1.10 10.59 -16.38
C CYS A 44 -2.60 10.34 -16.32
N GLN A 45 -3.27 10.97 -15.36
CA GLN A 45 -4.68 10.75 -15.05
C GLN A 45 -5.61 10.70 -16.28
N ALA A 46 -5.52 11.69 -17.17
CA ALA A 46 -6.38 11.77 -18.35
C ALA A 46 -6.20 10.55 -19.27
N GLN A 47 -4.96 10.24 -19.66
CA GLN A 47 -4.67 9.12 -20.55
C GLN A 47 -5.02 7.77 -19.90
N LEU A 48 -4.66 7.61 -18.62
CA LEU A 48 -4.96 6.39 -17.87
C LEU A 48 -6.47 6.14 -17.80
N LYS A 49 -7.27 7.19 -17.56
CA LYS A 49 -8.74 7.08 -17.54
C LYS A 49 -9.27 6.57 -18.88
N ASP A 50 -8.81 7.13 -19.99
CA ASP A 50 -9.27 6.74 -21.34
C ASP A 50 -8.93 5.28 -21.64
N TYR A 51 -7.71 4.83 -21.29
CA TYR A 51 -7.31 3.43 -21.46
C TYR A 51 -8.16 2.48 -20.62
N LEU A 52 -8.42 2.81 -19.35
CA LEU A 52 -9.23 1.98 -18.47
C LEU A 52 -10.69 1.91 -18.95
N GLU A 53 -11.24 3.02 -19.45
CA GLU A 53 -12.60 3.08 -19.97
C GLU A 53 -12.79 2.18 -21.20
N ALA A 54 -11.81 2.14 -22.11
CA ALA A 54 -11.80 1.24 -23.26
C ALA A 54 -11.88 -0.25 -22.84
N ASP A 55 -11.28 -0.59 -21.70
CA ASP A 55 -11.30 -1.93 -21.11
C ASP A 55 -12.41 -2.13 -20.06
N LYS A 56 -13.37 -1.19 -19.97
CA LYS A 56 -14.53 -1.22 -19.05
C LYS A 56 -14.15 -1.24 -17.56
N ILE A 57 -12.98 -0.72 -17.22
CA ILE A 57 -12.51 -0.53 -15.84
C ILE A 57 -12.79 0.91 -15.42
N ARG A 58 -13.51 1.11 -14.32
CA ARG A 58 -13.80 2.47 -13.83
C ARG A 58 -12.56 3.09 -13.21
N TYR A 59 -12.21 4.30 -13.60
CA TYR A 59 -11.18 5.08 -12.93
C TYR A 59 -11.80 5.97 -11.85
N VAL A 60 -11.25 5.92 -10.63
CA VAL A 60 -11.63 6.78 -9.52
C VAL A 60 -10.38 7.41 -8.93
N PHE A 61 -10.31 8.73 -8.96
CA PHE A 61 -9.25 9.47 -8.27
C PHE A 61 -9.58 9.60 -6.79
N LEU A 62 -8.64 9.20 -5.93
CA LEU A 62 -8.68 9.30 -4.47
C LEU A 62 -7.35 9.83 -3.90
N GLY A 63 -6.54 10.50 -4.72
CA GLY A 63 -5.26 11.05 -4.28
C GLY A 63 -5.39 12.22 -3.29
N GLN A 64 -6.53 12.91 -3.30
CA GLN A 64 -6.84 13.95 -2.33
C GLN A 64 -7.14 13.35 -0.95
N GLU A 65 -7.89 12.25 -0.91
CA GLU A 65 -8.30 11.60 0.33
C GLU A 65 -7.26 10.62 0.88
N LEU A 66 -6.64 9.82 0.02
CA LEU A 66 -5.79 8.68 0.39
C LEU A 66 -4.33 8.83 -0.08
N GLY A 67 -3.94 10.03 -0.52
CA GLY A 67 -2.57 10.36 -0.90
C GLY A 67 -1.67 10.66 0.30
N ALA A 68 -0.38 10.32 0.19
CA ALA A 68 0.62 10.57 1.22
C ALA A 68 1.25 11.98 1.18
N ARG A 69 0.60 12.94 0.49
CA ARG A 69 1.06 14.33 0.35
C ARG A 69 -0.14 15.27 0.44
N PRO A 70 -0.82 15.34 1.60
CA PRO A 70 -2.00 16.18 1.76
C PRO A 70 -1.62 17.66 1.68
N GLU A 71 -2.59 18.50 1.34
CA GLU A 71 -2.38 19.96 1.35
C GLU A 71 -2.33 20.52 2.78
N ASP A 72 -2.95 19.82 3.74
CA ASP A 72 -2.98 20.22 5.14
C ASP A 72 -1.58 20.14 5.79
N GLN A 73 -1.01 21.31 6.04
CA GLN A 73 0.29 21.49 6.69
C GLN A 73 0.34 20.94 8.12
N SER A 74 -0.81 20.77 8.77
CA SER A 74 -0.88 20.13 10.10
C SER A 74 -0.37 18.68 10.05
N CYS A 75 -0.41 18.03 8.88
CA CYS A 75 0.09 16.68 8.67
C CYS A 75 1.63 16.57 8.64
N TYR A 76 2.35 17.69 8.74
CA TYR A 76 3.79 17.74 8.58
C TYR A 76 4.51 18.13 9.88
N VAL A 77 5.71 17.59 10.05
CA VAL A 77 6.69 18.03 11.06
C VAL A 77 8.05 18.12 10.37
N ASP A 78 8.70 19.29 10.44
CA ASP A 78 9.97 19.56 9.78
C ASP A 78 9.99 19.20 8.27
N GLY A 79 8.88 19.49 7.58
CA GLY A 79 8.69 19.19 6.16
C GLY A 79 8.43 17.72 5.84
N LYS A 80 8.39 16.83 6.85
CA LYS A 80 8.07 15.41 6.68
C LYS A 80 6.61 15.13 7.00
N ALA A 81 5.92 14.47 6.07
CA ALA A 81 4.54 14.02 6.28
C ALA A 81 4.49 12.90 7.34
N LEU A 82 3.53 12.99 8.26
CA LEU A 82 3.30 12.02 9.31
C LEU A 82 2.00 11.25 9.05
N TYR A 83 2.11 9.95 8.77
CA TYR A 83 0.98 9.11 8.38
C TYR A 83 -0.12 9.06 9.44
N GLU A 84 0.24 9.08 10.73
CA GLU A 84 -0.71 9.17 11.83
C GLU A 84 -1.55 10.45 11.79
N ARG A 85 -0.99 11.58 11.34
CA ARG A 85 -1.72 12.84 11.19
C ARG A 85 -2.60 12.83 9.96
N ILE A 86 -2.12 12.27 8.84
CA ILE A 86 -2.93 12.09 7.62
C ILE A 86 -4.15 11.22 7.93
N ALA A 87 -3.92 10.07 8.58
CA ALA A 87 -4.95 9.10 8.93
C ALA A 87 -6.01 9.67 9.89
N ALA A 88 -5.63 10.62 10.74
CA ALA A 88 -6.53 11.31 11.66
C ALA A 88 -7.43 12.36 10.99
N THR A 89 -7.25 12.66 9.71
CA THR A 89 -8.09 13.65 9.00
C THR A 89 -9.47 13.10 8.64
N ASP A 90 -10.48 13.98 8.65
CA ASP A 90 -11.81 13.65 8.14
C ASP A 90 -11.79 13.24 6.67
N LEU A 91 -10.91 13.86 5.89
CA LEU A 91 -10.73 13.62 4.46
C LEU A 91 -10.23 12.19 4.19
N PHE A 92 -9.25 11.73 4.97
CA PHE A 92 -8.80 10.34 4.90
C PHE A 92 -9.92 9.36 5.23
N THR A 93 -10.67 9.65 6.31
CA THR A 93 -11.80 8.82 6.72
C THR A 93 -12.88 8.73 5.61
N GLU A 94 -13.13 9.82 4.89
CA GLU A 94 -14.03 9.81 3.74
C GLU A 94 -13.50 8.93 2.59
N GLY A 95 -12.20 8.99 2.31
CA GLY A 95 -11.56 8.09 1.34
C GLY A 95 -11.76 6.61 1.68
N ILE A 96 -11.57 6.23 2.95
CA ILE A 96 -11.81 4.87 3.45
C ILE A 96 -13.27 4.48 3.24
N ARG A 97 -14.23 5.33 3.64
CA ARG A 97 -15.67 5.08 3.43
C ARG A 97 -16.02 4.90 1.96
N ARG A 98 -15.40 5.68 1.07
CA ARG A 98 -15.62 5.62 -0.38
C ARG A 98 -15.15 4.30 -0.98
N ILE A 99 -14.00 3.77 -0.54
CA ILE A 99 -13.54 2.42 -0.90
C ILE A 99 -14.52 1.36 -0.40
N LEU A 100 -14.88 1.40 0.89
CA LEU A 100 -15.81 0.44 1.50
C LEU A 100 -17.17 0.43 0.79
N LYS A 101 -17.68 1.59 0.40
CA LYS A 101 -18.91 1.73 -0.39
C LYS A 101 -18.78 1.02 -1.73
N GLY A 102 -17.68 1.23 -2.46
CA GLY A 102 -17.44 0.58 -3.74
C GLY A 102 -17.36 -0.94 -3.63
N VAL A 103 -16.64 -1.46 -2.62
CA VAL A 103 -16.55 -2.89 -2.33
C VAL A 103 -17.93 -3.47 -2.00
N LYS A 104 -18.74 -2.79 -1.17
CA LYS A 104 -20.14 -3.18 -0.85
C LYS A 104 -21.05 -3.16 -2.07
N SER A 105 -20.82 -2.24 -3.02
CA SER A 105 -21.49 -2.19 -4.32
C SER A 105 -20.97 -3.22 -5.33
N ARG A 106 -20.25 -4.27 -4.89
CA ARG A 106 -19.75 -5.39 -5.71
C ARG A 106 -18.66 -5.02 -6.72
N HIS A 107 -18.00 -3.88 -6.57
CA HIS A 107 -16.78 -3.61 -7.33
C HIS A 107 -15.60 -4.44 -6.81
N ARG A 108 -14.89 -5.10 -7.73
CA ARG A 108 -13.52 -5.57 -7.50
C ARG A 108 -12.59 -4.39 -7.71
N ILE A 109 -12.06 -3.85 -6.61
CA ILE A 109 -11.28 -2.61 -6.60
C ILE A 109 -9.80 -2.93 -6.46
N ALA A 110 -8.95 -2.25 -7.23
CA ALA A 110 -7.51 -2.18 -6.98
C ALA A 110 -7.09 -0.77 -6.57
N LEU A 111 -6.46 -0.62 -5.40
CA LEU A 111 -5.76 0.61 -5.00
C LEU A 111 -4.45 0.73 -5.78
N MET A 112 -4.24 1.84 -6.47
CA MET A 112 -3.11 2.03 -7.36
C MET A 112 -2.18 3.15 -6.91
N CYS A 113 -0.87 2.88 -6.97
CA CYS A 113 0.19 3.88 -6.84
C CYS A 113 1.35 3.62 -7.81
N ALA A 114 2.45 4.37 -7.70
CA ALA A 114 3.61 4.30 -8.58
C ALA A 114 4.58 3.16 -8.23
N GLU A 115 4.84 2.93 -6.96
CA GLU A 115 5.90 2.03 -6.49
C GLU A 115 5.59 0.57 -6.82
N LYS A 116 6.60 -0.17 -7.28
CA LYS A 116 6.46 -1.60 -7.57
C LYS A 116 6.14 -2.41 -6.31
N ASP A 117 6.98 -2.30 -5.28
CA ASP A 117 6.80 -3.04 -4.03
C ASP A 117 5.77 -2.31 -3.13
N PRO A 118 4.66 -2.96 -2.73
CA PRO A 118 3.73 -2.37 -1.77
C PRO A 118 4.40 -1.99 -0.44
N LEU A 119 5.46 -2.69 0.01
CA LEU A 119 6.16 -2.38 1.25
C LEU A 119 6.84 -1.00 1.22
N THR A 120 7.16 -0.49 0.03
CA THR A 120 7.76 0.85 -0.13
C THR A 120 6.73 1.91 -0.51
N CYS A 121 5.44 1.64 -0.34
CA CYS A 121 4.34 2.48 -0.84
C CYS A 121 3.34 2.84 0.26
N HIS A 122 2.84 4.08 0.25
CA HIS A 122 1.77 4.48 1.16
C HIS A 122 0.48 3.69 0.97
N ARG A 123 0.21 3.17 -0.24
CA ARG A 123 -1.00 2.37 -0.48
C ARG A 123 -1.11 1.19 0.48
N ALA A 124 0.01 0.58 0.89
CA ALA A 124 0.01 -0.54 1.83
C ALA A 124 0.41 -0.15 3.25
N ILE A 125 1.21 0.89 3.43
CA ILE A 125 1.72 1.29 4.77
C ILE A 125 0.80 2.29 5.47
N LEU A 126 0.11 3.15 4.71
CA LEU A 126 -0.86 4.12 5.24
C LEU A 126 -2.30 3.62 5.06
N VAL A 127 -2.68 3.20 3.85
CA VAL A 127 -4.11 2.99 3.53
C VAL A 127 -4.61 1.60 3.93
N CYS A 128 -3.91 0.52 3.57
CA CYS A 128 -4.34 -0.85 3.86
C CYS A 128 -4.58 -1.17 5.34
N PRO A 129 -3.80 -0.69 6.33
CA PRO A 129 -4.03 -1.01 7.74
C PRO A 129 -5.42 -0.56 8.21
N HIS A 130 -5.82 0.64 7.81
CA HIS A 130 -7.15 1.20 8.12
C HIS A 130 -8.29 0.52 7.36
N LEU A 131 -8.00 -0.15 6.24
CA LEU A 131 -9.00 -0.95 5.50
C LEU A 131 -9.12 -2.38 6.05
N LYS A 132 -8.05 -2.92 6.62
CA LYS A 132 -8.01 -4.25 7.24
C LYS A 132 -8.96 -4.36 8.44
N GLU A 133 -9.17 -3.25 9.17
CA GLU A 133 -10.13 -3.15 10.29
C GLU A 133 -11.58 -3.49 9.91
N TYR A 134 -11.90 -3.55 8.60
CA TYR A 134 -13.23 -3.87 8.08
C TYR A 134 -13.33 -5.29 7.47
N ASP A 135 -12.51 -6.24 7.93
CA ASP A 135 -12.50 -7.65 7.50
C ASP A 135 -12.35 -7.82 5.97
N LEU A 136 -11.55 -6.94 5.37
CA LEU A 136 -11.19 -7.03 3.96
C LEU A 136 -10.01 -7.99 3.77
N ASP A 137 -10.17 -8.92 2.83
CA ASP A 137 -9.09 -9.76 2.31
C ASP A 137 -8.29 -8.93 1.30
N ILE A 138 -7.19 -8.34 1.76
CA ILE A 138 -6.34 -7.45 0.97
C ILE A 138 -5.25 -8.26 0.27
N GLN A 139 -5.19 -8.14 -1.06
CA GLN A 139 -4.26 -8.85 -1.93
C GLN A 139 -3.43 -7.86 -2.76
N HIS A 140 -2.11 -8.02 -2.76
CA HIS A 140 -1.18 -7.18 -3.52
C HIS A 140 -0.83 -7.86 -4.85
N ILE A 141 -1.24 -7.25 -5.97
CA ILE A 141 -0.89 -7.71 -7.31
C ILE A 141 0.58 -7.34 -7.58
N LYS A 142 1.44 -8.36 -7.67
CA LYS A 142 2.85 -8.22 -8.01
C LYS A 142 3.04 -8.00 -9.50
N SER A 143 4.23 -7.56 -9.91
CA SER A 143 4.55 -7.25 -11.32
C SER A 143 4.44 -8.44 -12.28
N ASN A 144 4.51 -9.66 -11.76
CA ASN A 144 4.30 -10.90 -12.54
C ASN A 144 2.83 -11.37 -12.54
N GLY A 145 1.95 -10.62 -11.87
CA GLY A 145 0.54 -10.93 -11.72
C GLY A 145 0.21 -11.96 -10.65
N ASP A 146 1.17 -12.39 -9.84
CA ASP A 146 0.89 -13.18 -8.64
C ASP A 146 0.36 -12.29 -7.52
N LEU A 147 -0.32 -12.91 -6.56
CA LEU A 147 -0.80 -12.23 -5.36
C LEU A 147 0.16 -12.44 -4.18
N GLU A 148 0.30 -11.41 -3.36
CA GLU A 148 0.87 -11.47 -2.02
C GLU A 148 -0.23 -11.03 -1.05
N SER A 149 -0.52 -11.82 -0.02
CA SER A 149 -1.53 -11.41 0.96
C SER A 149 -1.00 -10.27 1.82
N HIS A 150 -1.88 -9.44 2.36
CA HIS A 150 -1.44 -8.37 3.27
C HIS A 150 -0.73 -8.93 4.52
N GLY A 151 -1.13 -10.13 4.98
CA GLY A 151 -0.43 -10.82 6.07
C GLY A 151 1.03 -11.19 5.71
N ASP A 152 1.28 -11.67 4.50
CA ASP A 152 2.65 -11.99 4.06
C ASP A 152 3.51 -10.72 3.91
N LEU A 153 2.89 -9.61 3.49
CA LEU A 153 3.53 -8.30 3.49
C LEU A 153 3.90 -7.84 4.91
N GLU A 154 2.98 -8.00 5.87
CA GLU A 154 3.23 -7.70 7.29
C GLU A 154 4.37 -8.57 7.85
N ASP A 155 4.42 -9.86 7.50
CA ASP A 155 5.49 -10.77 7.92
C ASP A 155 6.85 -10.33 7.35
N ARG A 156 6.91 -9.93 6.07
CA ARG A 156 8.10 -9.31 5.46
C ARG A 156 8.50 -8.01 6.16
N MET A 157 7.52 -7.19 6.54
CA MET A 157 7.75 -5.92 7.23
C MET A 157 8.32 -6.14 8.65
N LEU A 158 7.75 -7.07 9.40
CA LEU A 158 8.26 -7.50 10.72
C LEU A 158 9.71 -7.98 10.60
N ALA A 159 9.98 -8.87 9.63
CA ALA A 159 11.33 -9.38 9.40
C ALA A 159 12.34 -8.28 9.03
N LYS A 160 11.92 -7.28 8.24
CA LYS A 160 12.75 -6.11 7.87
C LYS A 160 13.14 -5.27 9.08
N HIS A 161 12.22 -5.08 10.03
CA HIS A 161 12.40 -4.20 11.20
C HIS A 161 12.90 -4.91 12.47
N GLY A 162 13.37 -6.16 12.33
CA GLY A 162 14.02 -6.91 13.41
C GLY A 162 13.10 -7.83 14.22
N PHE A 163 11.83 -7.98 13.83
CA PHE A 163 10.80 -8.77 14.52
C PHE A 163 10.58 -10.15 13.88
N LYS A 164 11.65 -10.80 13.42
CA LYS A 164 11.59 -12.06 12.65
C LYS A 164 10.87 -13.19 13.38
N GLN A 165 10.94 -13.21 14.70
CA GLN A 165 10.28 -14.20 15.56
C GLN A 165 8.74 -14.15 15.47
N PHE A 166 8.18 -13.03 15.00
CA PHE A 166 6.74 -12.82 14.86
C PHE A 166 6.25 -12.88 13.41
N ALA A 167 7.17 -12.96 12.45
CA ALA A 167 6.83 -13.32 11.07
C ALA A 167 6.47 -14.80 11.05
N LYS A 168 5.42 -15.20 10.31
CA LYS A 168 5.22 -16.63 10.02
C LYS A 168 6.52 -17.17 9.45
N GLN A 169 7.03 -18.27 10.02
CA GLN A 169 8.22 -18.95 9.50
C GLN A 169 8.04 -19.10 7.99
N ILE A 170 8.78 -18.33 7.20
CA ILE A 170 8.97 -18.64 5.80
C ILE A 170 9.70 -19.98 5.86
N GLU A 171 9.01 -21.08 5.60
CA GLU A 171 9.62 -22.40 5.49
C GLU A 171 10.64 -22.36 4.35
N ILE A 172 11.85 -21.93 4.67
CA ILE A 172 13.03 -22.25 3.89
C ILE A 172 13.39 -23.65 4.37
N SER A 173 12.95 -24.64 3.59
CA SER A 173 13.40 -26.01 3.65
C SER A 173 14.89 -26.10 3.31
N GLN A 174 15.74 -25.69 4.26
CA GLN A 174 17.12 -26.13 4.31
C GLN A 174 17.36 -26.79 5.66
N LEU A 175 17.48 -28.11 5.58
CA LEU A 175 17.98 -29.01 6.61
C LEU A 175 19.25 -28.42 7.27
N SER A 176 19.12 -27.93 8.50
CA SER A 176 20.24 -27.90 9.44
C SER A 176 19.78 -28.50 10.77
N LEU A 177 20.16 -29.77 10.95
CA LEU A 177 19.92 -30.64 12.09
C LEU A 177 20.74 -30.25 13.35
N PHE A 178 21.19 -29.00 13.45
CA PHE A 178 22.04 -28.51 14.52
C PHE A 178 21.68 -27.06 14.86
N ASP A 179 20.66 -26.88 15.70
CA ASP A 179 20.51 -25.70 16.56
C ASP A 179 19.73 -26.10 17.84
N ALA A 180 20.07 -27.27 18.37
CA ALA A 180 19.68 -27.63 19.72
C ALA A 180 20.59 -26.87 20.70
N LEU A 181 19.94 -26.06 21.55
CA LEU A 181 20.47 -25.34 22.72
C LEU A 181 21.02 -23.94 22.42
N SER A 182 20.10 -22.96 22.37
CA SER A 182 20.37 -21.61 22.87
C SER A 182 19.47 -21.35 24.09
N PRO A 183 19.97 -20.64 25.13
CA PRO A 183 19.24 -20.46 26.38
C PRO A 183 18.00 -19.60 26.14
N VAL A 184 16.91 -19.97 26.81
CA VAL A 184 15.70 -19.14 26.96
C VAL A 184 16.12 -17.83 27.61
N GLN A 185 16.24 -16.77 26.81
CA GLN A 185 16.38 -15.40 27.29
C GLN A 185 14.97 -14.85 27.55
N GLU A 186 14.84 -14.30 28.75
CA GLU A 186 13.72 -13.57 29.36
C GLU A 186 12.65 -13.08 28.35
N ASN A 187 11.42 -13.56 28.55
CA ASN A 187 10.23 -13.03 27.88
C ASN A 187 10.05 -11.55 28.25
N ASP A 188 10.51 -10.67 27.38
CA ASP A 188 9.87 -9.36 27.20
C ASP A 188 8.58 -9.68 26.44
N ASP A 189 7.43 -9.56 27.10
CA ASP A 189 6.08 -9.87 26.57
C ASP A 189 5.70 -8.89 25.44
N LEU A 190 6.40 -8.94 24.32
CA LEU A 190 6.04 -8.21 23.11
C LEU A 190 5.01 -9.05 22.35
N ASP A 191 3.77 -8.57 22.31
CA ASP A 191 2.73 -9.14 21.46
C ASP A 191 3.04 -8.82 19.98
N ARG A 192 2.65 -9.71 19.07
CA ARG A 192 2.83 -9.51 17.63
C ARG A 192 2.19 -8.21 17.16
N GLU A 193 1.06 -7.83 17.77
CA GLU A 193 0.34 -6.60 17.46
C GLU A 193 1.19 -5.35 17.77
N ASP A 194 1.86 -5.32 18.93
CA ASP A 194 2.76 -4.22 19.31
C ASP A 194 3.96 -4.12 18.37
N CYS A 195 4.59 -5.26 18.06
CA CYS A 195 5.69 -5.29 17.08
C CYS A 195 5.24 -4.83 15.69
N LEU A 196 4.02 -5.18 15.29
CA LEU A 196 3.47 -4.77 14.00
C LEU A 196 3.20 -3.26 13.96
N MET A 197 2.62 -2.70 15.03
CA MET A 197 2.43 -1.26 15.18
C MET A 197 3.77 -0.51 15.10
N GLU A 198 4.80 -1.01 15.79
CA GLU A 198 6.15 -0.43 15.72
C GLU A 198 6.75 -0.56 14.31
N ALA A 199 6.58 -1.70 13.64
CA ALA A 199 7.05 -1.92 12.28
C ALA A 199 6.37 -0.99 11.27
N TYR A 200 5.05 -0.76 11.37
CA TYR A 200 4.34 0.23 10.55
C TYR A 200 4.88 1.64 10.78
N LYS A 201 5.14 2.03 12.03
CA LYS A 201 5.71 3.33 12.35
C LYS A 201 7.11 3.50 11.77
N LYS A 202 7.98 2.48 11.89
CA LYS A 202 9.32 2.48 11.29
C LYS A 202 9.25 2.55 9.77
N GLN A 203 8.42 1.70 9.16
CA GLN A 203 8.29 1.63 7.70
C GLN A 203 7.68 2.92 7.13
N GLY A 204 6.63 3.46 7.75
CA GLY A 204 6.02 4.73 7.39
C GLY A 204 7.01 5.87 7.45
N ASN A 205 7.81 5.95 8.53
CA ASN A 205 8.88 6.93 8.64
C ASN A 205 9.96 6.80 7.56
N GLU A 206 10.28 5.60 7.10
CA GLU A 206 11.27 5.38 6.05
C GLU A 206 10.80 5.89 4.69
N ILE A 207 9.50 5.75 4.38
CA ILE A 207 8.95 6.03 3.05
C ILE A 207 8.13 7.32 2.96
N ALA A 208 7.86 7.96 4.09
CA ALA A 208 7.07 9.18 4.14
C ALA A 208 7.67 10.27 3.27
N TYR A 209 6.79 11.04 2.64
CA TYR A 209 7.20 12.19 1.84
C TYR A 209 7.89 13.22 2.74
N VAL A 210 9.01 13.76 2.23
CA VAL A 210 9.73 14.88 2.81
C VAL A 210 9.77 15.97 1.75
N GLU A 211 9.29 17.15 2.12
CA GLU A 211 9.37 18.35 1.31
C GLU A 211 10.85 18.67 1.05
N THR A 212 11.23 18.68 -0.22
CA THR A 212 12.53 19.19 -0.62
C THR A 212 12.41 20.71 -0.74
N LYS A 213 13.34 21.45 -0.09
CA LYS A 213 13.43 22.91 -0.25
C LYS A 213 13.60 23.25 -1.74
N GLY A 214 12.53 23.67 -2.40
CA GLY A 214 12.55 24.03 -3.82
C GLY A 214 11.33 23.57 -4.64
N GLU A 215 10.49 22.66 -4.15
CA GLU A 215 9.22 22.31 -4.81
C GLU A 215 8.13 23.36 -4.50
N VAL A 216 8.36 24.60 -4.96
CA VAL A 216 7.25 25.55 -5.13
C VAL A 216 6.34 24.99 -6.20
N TYR A 217 5.07 24.80 -5.86
CA TYR A 217 3.98 24.37 -6.73
C TYR A 217 4.18 24.81 -8.19
N ALA A 218 4.38 23.83 -9.07
CA ALA A 218 4.33 23.97 -10.52
C ALA A 218 3.31 22.95 -11.07
#